data_AF-A0A2V8BEH9-F1
#
_entry.id   AF-A0A2V8BEH9-F1
#
_cell.length_a   1.000
_cell.length_b   1.000
_cell.length_c   1.000
_cell.angle_alpha   90.00
_cell.angle_beta   90.00
_cell.angle_gamma   90.00
#
_symmetry.space_group_name_H-M   'P 1'
#
loop_
_entity.id
_entity.type
_entity.pdbx_description
1 polymer ?
#
loop_
_entity_poly.entity_id
_entity_poly.type
_entity_poly.pdbx_seq_one_letter_code
_entity_poly.pdbx_strand_id
1 'polypeptide(L)' 'MKTRPPSGTRDFLPDDIRRREHVIGVVRTVYERYGFEPIETPAFENIETLLGKY' A
#
# COMPACT_ATOMS: atom_id res chain seq x y z
N MET A 1 21.17 -20.72 1.27
CA MET A 1 19.91 -20.01 0.92
C MET A 1 20.04 -18.57 1.40
N LYS A 2 19.91 -17.57 0.52
CA LYS A 2 19.94 -16.15 0.92
C LYS A 2 18.65 -15.86 1.69
N THR A 3 18.76 -15.59 2.98
CA THR A 3 17.65 -15.30 3.91
C THR A 3 17.29 -13.81 3.97
N ARG A 4 17.93 -12.97 3.16
CA ARG A 4 17.72 -11.53 3.17
C ARG A 4 16.66 -11.13 2.15
N PRO A 5 15.82 -10.13 2.47
CA PRO A 5 14.86 -9.61 1.51
C PRO A 5 15.58 -9.00 0.29
N PRO A 6 14.89 -8.88 -0.86
CA PRO A 6 15.40 -8.16 -2.02
C PRO A 6 15.95 -6.76 -1.67
N SER A 7 16.92 -6.29 -2.43
CA SER A 7 17.46 -4.94 -2.22
C SER A 7 16.35 -3.90 -2.35
N GLY A 8 16.27 -2.98 -1.38
CA GLY A 8 15.23 -1.94 -1.33
C GLY A 8 13.95 -2.35 -0.60
N THR A 9 13.86 -3.58 -0.07
CA THR A 9 12.72 -4.01 0.77
C THR A 9 13.18 -4.34 2.19
N ARG A 10 12.22 -4.38 3.12
CA ARG A 10 12.44 -4.71 4.54
C ARG A 10 11.20 -5.36 5.15
N ASP A 11 11.41 -6.18 6.16
CA ASP A 11 10.32 -6.72 6.99
C ASP A 11 9.78 -5.64 7.93
N PHE A 12 8.47 -5.67 8.18
CA PHE A 12 7.82 -4.86 9.20
C PHE A 12 7.41 -5.77 10.35
N LEU A 13 7.90 -5.46 11.56
CA LEU A 13 7.58 -6.23 12.76
C LEU A 13 6.25 -5.78 13.35
N PRO A 14 5.68 -6.51 14.34
CA PRO A 14 4.34 -6.23 14.85
C PRO A 14 4.12 -4.78 15.33
N ASP A 15 5.11 -4.16 15.96
CA ASP A 15 5.02 -2.76 16.39
C ASP A 15 4.94 -1.78 15.20
N ASP A 16 5.67 -2.05 14.13
CA ASP A 16 5.64 -1.21 12.94
C ASP A 16 4.31 -1.34 12.21
N ILE A 17 3.79 -2.57 12.10
CA ILE A 17 2.47 -2.82 11.52
C ILE A 17 1.40 -2.09 12.33
N ARG A 18 1.39 -2.23 13.67
CA ARG A 18 0.42 -1.53 14.53
C ARG A 18 0.42 -0.01 14.30
N ARG A 19 1.61 0.60 14.22
CA ARG A 19 1.72 2.05 13.95
C ARG A 19 1.24 2.42 12.56
N ARG A 20 1.57 1.62 11.54
CA ARG A 20 1.12 1.85 10.14
C ARG A 20 -0.40 1.76 10.03
N GLU A 21 -1.01 0.73 10.60
CA GLU A 21 -2.46 0.55 10.60
C GLU A 21 -3.17 1.72 11.28
N HIS A 22 -2.63 2.24 12.38
CA HIS A 22 -3.18 3.44 13.02
C HIS A 22 -3.18 4.65 12.09
N VAL A 23 -2.04 4.93 11.44
CA VAL A 23 -1.92 6.08 10.52
C VAL A 23 -2.84 5.91 9.31
N ILE A 24 -2.84 4.74 8.68
CA ILE A 24 -3.73 4.43 7.54
C ILE A 24 -5.20 4.60 7.96
N GLY A 25 -5.56 4.14 9.16
CA GLY A 25 -6.90 4.30 9.71
C GLY A 25 -7.33 5.76 9.85
N VAL A 26 -6.46 6.63 10.37
CA VAL A 26 -6.74 8.07 10.48
C VAL A 26 -6.99 8.68 9.11
N VAL A 27 -6.14 8.38 8.12
CA VAL A 27 -6.31 8.87 6.74
C VAL A 27 -7.64 8.36 6.18
N ARG A 28 -7.92 7.06 6.25
CA ARG A 28 -9.17 6.47 5.75
C ARG A 28 -10.40 7.16 6.35
N THR A 29 -10.46 7.34 7.66
CA THR A 29 -11.59 8.00 8.33
C THR A 29 -11.82 9.44 7.85
N VAL A 30 -10.76 10.17 7.52
CA VAL A 30 -10.91 11.51 6.93
C VAL A 30 -11.57 11.41 5.55
N TYR A 31 -11.07 10.54 4.67
CA TYR A 31 -11.61 10.40 3.30
C TYR A 31 -13.06 9.89 3.31
N GLU A 32 -13.38 8.90 4.13
CA GLU A 32 -14.75 8.38 4.27
C GLU A 32 -15.74 9.47 4.72
N ARG A 33 -15.32 10.42 5.56
CA ARG A 33 -16.17 11.56 5.97
C ARG A 33 -16.59 12.45 4.79
N TYR A 34 -15.80 12.50 3.73
CA TYR A 34 -16.11 13.26 2.51
C TYR A 34 -16.79 12.42 1.43
N GLY A 35 -17.23 11.18 1.76
CA GLY A 35 -17.97 10.32 0.84
C GLY A 35 -17.09 9.57 -0.16
N PHE A 36 -15.77 9.51 0.05
CA PHE A 36 -14.89 8.67 -0.76
C PHE A 36 -14.99 7.22 -0.31
N GLU A 37 -15.11 6.31 -1.28
CA GLU A 37 -15.10 4.87 -1.05
C GLU A 37 -13.70 4.29 -1.32
N PRO A 38 -13.24 3.31 -0.53
CA PRO A 38 -11.98 2.64 -0.79
C PRO A 38 -12.08 1.75 -2.03
N ILE A 39 -11.04 1.75 -2.86
CA ILE A 39 -10.83 0.76 -3.92
C ILE A 39 -9.42 0.18 -3.79
N GLU A 40 -9.28 -1.09 -4.13
CA GLU A 40 -7.98 -1.77 -4.19
C GLU A 40 -7.82 -2.36 -5.59
N THR A 41 -6.65 -2.16 -6.18
CA THR A 41 -6.28 -2.70 -7.48
C THR A 41 -5.17 -3.73 -7.31
N PRO A 42 -5.00 -4.67 -8.25
CA PRO A 42 -3.89 -5.61 -8.19
C PRO A 42 -2.53 -4.92 -8.07
N ALA A 43 -1.56 -5.59 -7.41
CA ALA A 43 -0.20 -5.06 -7.24
C ALA A 43 0.59 -4.94 -8.56
N PHE A 44 0.10 -5.57 -9.63
CA PHE A 44 0.68 -5.55 -10.96
C PHE A 44 -0.38 -5.13 -11.97
N GLU A 45 0.02 -4.31 -12.93
CA GLU A 45 -0.81 -3.86 -14.04
C GLU A 45 -0.11 -4.18 -15.37
N ASN A 46 -0.86 -4.18 -16.46
CA ASN A 46 -0.29 -4.31 -17.80
C ASN A 46 0.68 -3.15 -18.07
N ILE A 47 1.78 -3.43 -18.78
CA ILE A 47 2.80 -2.41 -19.09
C ILE A 47 2.23 -1.24 -19.89
N GLU A 48 1.26 -1.51 -20.76
CA GLU A 48 0.56 -0.49 -21.56
C GLU A 48 -0.20 0.51 -20.66
N THR A 49 -0.84 0.01 -19.59
CA THR A 49 -1.52 0.83 -18.57
C THR A 49 -0.55 1.74 -17.84
N LEU A 50 0.60 1.22 -17.40
CA LEU A 50 1.61 1.99 -16.66
C LEU A 50 2.33 3.04 -17.51
N LEU A 51 2.43 2.81 -18.82
CA LEU A 51 3.03 3.76 -19.76
C LEU A 51 2.07 4.88 -20.20
N GLY A 52 0.83 4.87 -19.71
CA GLY A 52 -0.15 5.94 -19.95
C GLY A 52 -0.52 6.12 -21.42
N LYS A 53 -0.38 5.07 -22.24
CA LYS A 53 -0.77 5.13 -23.65
C LYS A 53 -2.29 5.01 -23.76
N TYR A 54 -2.95 6.16 -23.76
CA TYR A 54 -4.29 6.37 -24.31
C TYR A 54 -4.20 7.45 -25.40
#